data_AF-A0A250IS39-F1
#
_entry.id   AF-A0A250IS39-F1
#
_cell.length_a   1.000
_cell.length_b   1.000
_cell.length_c   1.000
_cell.angle_alpha   90.00
_cell.angle_beta   90.00
_cell.angle_gamma   90.00
#
_symmetry.space_group_name_H-M   'P 1'
#
loop_
_entity.id
_entity.type
_entity.pdbx_description
1 polymer ?
#
loop_
_entity_poly.entity_id
_entity_poly.type
_entity_poly.pdbx_seq_one_letter_code
_entity_poly.pdbx_strand_id
1 'polypeptide(L)'
;MRYLGQALEKGETLKSVVERLGVSEPTLQAWRWGQTPGRKARGREPRLAGLVPVVVHEEKAPARPREGTTLAVVSPKGWRVEGLGVEETVELLRRVAC
;
A
#
# COMPACT_ATOMS: atom_id res chain seq x y z
N MET A 1 21.68 4.70 -13.13
CA MET A 1 20.92 5.87 -13.63
C MET A 1 21.82 6.75 -14.50
N ARG A 2 22.06 6.34 -15.76
CA ARG A 2 23.02 7.00 -16.69
C ARG A 2 22.31 7.77 -17.82
N TYR A 3 20.99 7.64 -17.91
CA TYR A 3 20.18 8.09 -19.04
C TYR A 3 19.95 9.61 -19.07
N LEU A 4 19.56 10.22 -17.95
CA LEU A 4 19.30 11.67 -17.92
C LEU A 4 20.57 12.49 -18.19
N GLY A 5 21.72 12.06 -17.67
CA GLY A 5 23.02 12.69 -17.98
C GLY A 5 23.34 12.63 -19.47
N GLN A 6 23.19 11.45 -20.10
CA GLN A 6 23.41 11.27 -21.53
C GLN A 6 22.42 12.08 -22.39
N ALA A 7 21.16 12.21 -21.97
CA ALA A 7 20.16 13.00 -22.68
C ALA A 7 20.52 14.50 -22.67
N LEU A 8 20.93 15.03 -21.50
CA LEU A 8 21.37 16.42 -21.38
C LEU A 8 22.69 16.68 -22.14
N GLU A 9 23.65 15.75 -22.13
CA GLU A 9 24.89 15.85 -22.92
C GLU A 9 24.64 15.88 -24.43
N LYS A 10 23.56 15.23 -24.90
CA LYS A 10 23.09 15.29 -26.29
C LYS A 10 22.34 16.58 -26.63
N GLY A 11 22.24 17.52 -25.69
CA GLY A 11 21.56 18.81 -25.88
C GLY A 11 20.05 18.74 -25.71
N GLU A 12 19.49 17.62 -25.22
CA GLU A 12 18.06 17.57 -24.90
C GLU A 12 17.76 18.43 -23.68
N THR A 13 16.59 19.07 -23.69
CA THR A 13 16.15 19.88 -22.54
C THR A 13 15.50 19.00 -21.48
N LEU A 14 15.56 19.42 -20.21
CA LEU A 14 14.89 18.70 -19.13
C LEU A 14 13.39 18.54 -19.40
N LYS A 15 12.75 19.58 -19.95
CA LYS A 15 11.33 19.58 -20.30
C LYS A 15 10.98 18.55 -21.38
N SER A 16 11.80 18.43 -22.43
CA SER A 16 11.59 17.38 -23.46
C SER A 16 11.72 15.97 -22.89
N VAL A 17 12.57 15.78 -21.88
CA VAL A 17 12.71 14.47 -21.22
C VAL A 17 11.51 14.17 -20.32
N VAL A 18 10.97 15.17 -19.63
CA VAL A 18 9.72 15.07 -18.84
C VAL A 18 8.55 14.65 -19.71
N GLU A 19 8.32 15.34 -20.82
CA GLU A 19 7.21 15.05 -21.74
C GLU A 19 7.34 13.65 -22.34
N ARG A 20 8.57 13.25 -22.72
CA ARG A 20 8.82 11.92 -23.29
C ARG A 20 8.64 10.78 -22.30
N LEU A 21 9.06 10.99 -21.04
CA LEU A 21 8.97 9.94 -20.02
C LEU A 21 7.64 9.96 -19.26
N GLY A 22 6.85 11.03 -19.36
CA GLY A 22 5.63 11.22 -18.56
C GLY A 22 5.92 11.35 -17.06
N VAL A 23 7.10 11.83 -16.69
CA VAL A 23 7.59 11.88 -15.30
C VAL A 23 7.85 13.34 -14.91
N SER A 24 7.46 13.73 -13.69
CA SER A 24 7.63 15.11 -13.23
C SER A 24 9.11 15.54 -13.13
N GLU A 25 9.39 16.83 -13.31
CA GLU A 25 10.73 17.41 -13.18
C GLU A 25 11.42 17.08 -11.85
N PRO A 26 10.74 17.15 -10.68
CA PRO A 26 11.36 16.79 -9.41
C PRO A 26 11.82 15.33 -9.36
N THR A 27 11.09 14.42 -10.02
CA THR A 27 11.47 13.00 -10.09
C THR A 27 12.71 12.79 -10.95
N LEU A 28 12.84 13.49 -12.09
CA LEU A 28 14.06 13.44 -12.89
C LEU A 28 15.27 14.01 -12.14
N GLN A 29 15.10 15.09 -11.39
CA GLN A 29 16.16 15.64 -10.54
C GLN A 29 16.55 14.68 -9.41
N ALA A 30 15.58 14.01 -8.77
CA ALA A 30 15.86 12.98 -7.78
C ALA A 30 16.70 11.83 -8.37
N TRP A 31 16.37 11.40 -9.59
CA TRP A 31 17.14 10.37 -10.30
C TRP A 31 18.55 10.82 -10.66
N ARG A 32 18.75 12.11 -10.99
CA ARG A 32 20.07 12.71 -11.20
C ARG A 32 20.96 12.55 -9.97
N TRP A 33 20.39 12.74 -8.78
CA TRP A 33 21.08 12.57 -7.50
C TRP A 33 21.06 11.12 -6.98
N GLY A 34 20.65 10.15 -7.79
CA GLY A 34 20.63 8.74 -7.42
C GLY A 34 19.59 8.38 -6.36
N GLN A 35 18.61 9.26 -6.12
CA GLN A 35 17.44 9.05 -5.29
C GLN A 35 16.33 8.48 -6.17
N THR A 36 16.34 7.17 -6.35
CA THR A 36 15.32 6.46 -7.11
C THR A 36 14.25 5.93 -6.17
N PRO A 37 12.96 5.94 -6.55
CA PRO A 37 11.92 5.29 -5.76
C PRO A 37 12.30 3.80 -5.60
N GLY A 38 12.53 3.39 -4.36
CA GLY A 38 13.06 2.05 -4.00
C GLY A 38 14.46 2.05 -3.39
N ARG A 39 15.29 3.07 -3.62
CA ARG A 39 16.59 3.24 -2.94
C ARG A 39 16.38 4.16 -1.76
N LYS A 40 15.94 3.62 -0.62
CA LYS A 40 15.97 4.37 0.65
C LYS A 40 17.38 4.92 0.83
N ALA A 41 17.47 6.24 0.98
CA ALA A 41 18.73 6.89 1.33
C ALA A 41 19.30 6.16 2.55
N ARG A 42 20.45 5.50 2.38
CA ARG A 42 21.28 5.07 3.51
C ARG A 42 21.84 6.34 4.14
N GLY A 43 21.02 7.00 4.94
CA GLY A 43 21.33 8.27 5.56
C GLY A 43 20.43 8.41 6.77
N ARG A 44 21.06 8.27 7.95
CA ARG A 44 20.48 8.22 9.29
C ARG A 44 19.80 6.89 9.65
N GLU A 45 20.57 6.05 10.35
CA GLU A 45 20.01 5.12 11.33
C GLU A 45 18.96 5.87 12.17
N PRO A 46 17.68 5.48 12.14
CA PRO A 46 16.81 5.84 13.25
C PRO A 46 17.44 5.20 14.48
N ARG A 47 17.64 5.97 15.56
CA ARG A 47 17.99 5.39 16.87
C ARG A 47 17.07 4.19 17.07
N LEU A 48 17.65 2.99 17.03
CA LEU A 48 16.94 1.76 17.34
C LEU A 48 16.45 1.93 18.77
N ALA A 49 15.20 2.35 18.94
CA ALA A 49 14.46 2.07 20.15
C ALA A 49 14.58 0.55 20.29
N GLY A 50 15.31 0.12 21.33
CA GLY A 50 15.61 -1.28 21.56
C GLY A 50 14.36 -2.11 21.32
N LEU A 51 14.47 -3.13 20.48
CA LEU A 51 13.34 -3.97 20.11
C LEU A 51 12.80 -4.60 21.40
N VAL A 52 11.66 -4.11 21.87
CA VAL A 52 10.93 -4.72 22.97
C VAL A 52 10.29 -5.98 22.40
N PRO A 53 10.54 -7.17 22.98
CA PRO A 53 9.87 -8.38 22.52
C PRO A 53 8.37 -8.22 22.73
N VAL A 54 7.64 -8.09 21.63
CA VAL A 54 6.18 -8.11 21.63
C VAL A 54 5.77 -9.57 21.78
N VAL A 55 5.31 -9.94 22.96
CA VAL A 55 4.67 -11.23 23.19
C VAL A 55 3.28 -11.14 22.55
N VAL A 56 3.17 -11.69 21.35
CA VAL A 56 1.88 -11.86 20.67
C VAL A 56 1.19 -13.05 21.33
N HIS A 57 0.17 -12.78 22.13
CA HIS A 57 -0.77 -13.81 22.51
C HIS A 57 -1.66 -14.08 21.30
N GLU A 58 -1.60 -15.29 20.75
CA GLU A 58 -2.59 -15.73 19.76
C GLU A 58 -3.98 -15.60 20.40
N GLU A 59 -4.82 -14.78 19.79
CA GLU A 59 -6.22 -14.71 20.16
C GLU A 59 -6.79 -16.12 19.98
N LYS A 60 -7.26 -16.69 21.09
CA LYS A 60 -7.77 -18.06 21.16
C LYS A 60 -8.75 -18.28 20.01
N ALA A 61 -8.31 -19.04 19.01
CA ALA A 61 -9.11 -19.32 17.83
C ALA A 61 -10.49 -19.81 18.27
N PRO A 62 -11.58 -19.15 17.86
CA PRO A 62 -12.90 -19.67 18.14
C PRO A 62 -13.00 -21.05 17.49
N ALA A 63 -13.56 -22.00 18.25
CA ALA A 63 -13.75 -23.37 17.81
C ALA A 63 -14.34 -23.39 16.39
N ARG A 64 -13.71 -24.19 15.51
CA ARG A 64 -14.13 -24.37 14.11
C ARG A 64 -15.66 -24.36 13.99
N PRO A 65 -16.27 -23.39 13.29
CA PRO A 65 -17.65 -23.53 12.88
C PRO A 65 -17.71 -24.65 11.84
N ARG A 66 -18.73 -25.49 12.01
CA ARG A 66 -19.10 -26.59 11.12
C ARG A 66 -19.24 -26.09 9.68
N GLU A 67 -18.93 -26.97 8.75
CA GLU A 67 -19.11 -26.84 7.30
C GLU A 67 -20.35 -26.00 6.95
N GLY A 68 -20.10 -24.76 6.54
CA GLY A 68 -21.10 -23.80 6.11
C GLY A 68 -20.36 -22.54 5.68
N THR A 69 -20.55 -22.11 4.44
CA THR A 69 -19.87 -20.95 3.86
C THR A 69 -20.32 -19.69 4.61
N THR A 70 -19.56 -19.29 5.63
CA THR A 70 -19.83 -18.09 6.40
C THR A 70 -19.44 -16.86 5.59
N LEU A 71 -20.39 -15.95 5.39
CA LEU A 71 -20.18 -14.71 4.67
C LEU A 71 -19.83 -13.58 5.63
N ALA A 72 -19.07 -12.61 5.13
CA ALA A 72 -18.74 -11.39 5.83
C ALA A 72 -19.29 -10.17 5.06
N VAL A 73 -20.03 -9.31 5.75
CA VAL A 73 -20.53 -8.03 5.20
C VAL A 73 -19.68 -6.90 5.75
N VAL A 74 -19.11 -6.11 4.84
CA VAL A 74 -18.29 -4.93 5.18
C VAL A 74 -19.07 -3.68 4.80
N SER A 75 -19.38 -2.83 5.78
CA SER A 75 -19.98 -1.53 5.54
C SER A 75 -18.92 -0.50 5.13
N PRO A 76 -19.28 0.51 4.32
CA PRO A 76 -18.39 1.63 3.99
C PRO A 76 -17.94 2.45 5.22
N LYS A 77 -18.69 2.37 6.33
CA LYS A 77 -18.41 3.07 7.60
C LYS A 77 -17.46 2.29 8.51
N GLY A 78 -16.91 1.16 8.06
CA GLY A 78 -15.86 0.40 8.76
C GLY A 78 -16.33 -0.77 9.62
N TRP A 79 -17.65 -1.04 9.68
CA TRP A 79 -18.19 -2.19 10.39
C TRP A 79 -18.05 -3.46 9.55
N ARG A 80 -17.59 -4.55 10.17
CA ARG A 80 -17.53 -5.90 9.57
C ARG A 80 -18.33 -6.86 10.44
N VAL A 81 -19.29 -7.54 9.83
CA VAL A 81 -20.08 -8.59 10.47
C VAL A 81 -19.70 -9.91 9.83
N GLU A 82 -19.36 -10.91 10.63
CA GLU A 82 -18.93 -12.24 10.17
C GLU A 82 -19.88 -13.34 10.68
N GLY A 83 -19.81 -14.51 10.07
CA GLY A 83 -20.58 -15.67 10.51
C GLY A 83 -22.03 -15.66 10.04
N LEU A 84 -22.38 -14.78 9.10
CA LEU A 84 -23.73 -14.70 8.56
C LEU A 84 -23.97 -15.81 7.53
N GLY A 85 -25.17 -16.39 7.58
CA GLY A 85 -25.71 -17.17 6.48
C GLY A 85 -25.97 -16.30 5.24
N VAL A 86 -26.25 -16.94 4.11
CA VAL A 86 -26.55 -16.25 2.84
C VAL A 86 -27.80 -15.40 2.96
N GLU A 87 -28.84 -15.94 3.60
CA GLU A 87 -30.14 -15.31 3.79
C GLU A 87 -30.04 -14.11 4.74
N GLU A 88 -29.32 -14.28 5.84
CA GLU A 88 -29.07 -13.23 6.84
C GLU A 88 -28.23 -12.09 6.24
N THR A 89 -27.27 -12.43 5.38
CA THR A 89 -26.47 -11.46 4.61
C THR A 89 -27.36 -10.63 3.68
N VAL A 90 -28.27 -11.27 2.95
CA VAL A 90 -29.20 -10.59 2.04
C VAL A 90 -30.17 -9.68 2.80
N GLU A 91 -30.70 -10.14 3.94
CA GLU A 91 -31.58 -9.32 4.77
C GLU A 91 -30.85 -8.09 5.33
N LEU A 92 -29.62 -8.29 5.83
CA LEU A 92 -28.80 -7.18 6.33
C LEU A 92 -28.55 -6.17 5.21
N LEU A 93 -28.08 -6.61 4.03
CA LEU A 93 -27.82 -5.73 2.89
C LEU A 93 -29.06 -4.94 2.46
N ARG A 94 -30.26 -5.53 2.49
CA ARG A 94 -31.51 -4.80 2.20
C ARG A 94 -31.79 -3.68 3.21
N ARG A 95 -31.43 -3.86 4.48
CA ARG A 95 -31.62 -2.82 5.52
C ARG A 95 -30.58 -1.71 5.43
N VAL A 96 -29.34 -2.02 5.04
CA VAL A 96 -28.25 -1.02 4.99
C VAL A 96 -28.12 -0.30 3.64
N ALA A 97 -28.70 -0.85 2.56
CA ALA A 97 -28.68 -0.26 1.22
C ALA A 97 -29.89 0.64 0.90
N CYS A 98 -30.80 0.85 1.88
CA CYS A 98 -31.84 1.87 1.82
C CYS A 98 -31.40 3.16 2.51
#